data_AF-A0A7C2Y3P7-F1
#
_entry.id   AF-A0A7C2Y3P7-F1
#
_cell.length_a   1.000
_cell.length_b   1.000
_cell.length_c   1.000
_cell.angle_alpha   90.00
_cell.angle_beta   90.00
_cell.angle_gamma   90.00
#
_symmetry.space_group_name_H-M   'P 1'
#
loop_
_entity.id
_entity.type
_entity.pdbx_description
1 polymer ?
#
loop_
_entity_poly.entity_id
_entity_poly.type
_entity_poly.pdbx_seq_one_letter_code
_entity_poly.pdbx_strand_id
1 'polypeptide(L)'
;MSAWLLRPGPEEPPGVVLRRLLEREPVVVAPGVFNPLSAVAARRAGFAALYVSGAAFSASLALPDLGLFTLTELADFVRRVYR
;
A
#
# COMPACT_ATOMS: atom_id res chain seq x y z
N MET A 1 5.61 -18.93 18.23
CA MET A 1 5.64 -17.97 17.10
C MET A 1 4.44 -18.24 16.21
N SER A 2 3.41 -17.39 16.25
CA SER A 2 2.29 -17.48 15.30
C SER A 2 2.78 -16.99 13.93
N ALA A 3 2.63 -17.80 12.89
CA ALA A 3 3.00 -17.43 11.53
C ALA A 3 2.06 -16.30 11.07
N TRP A 4 2.62 -15.11 10.82
CA TRP A 4 1.89 -13.94 10.37
C TRP A 4 1.08 -14.20 9.08
N LEU A 5 1.50 -15.19 8.28
CA LEU A 5 0.79 -15.71 7.11
C LEU A 5 -0.63 -16.21 7.39
N LEU A 6 -0.94 -16.58 8.64
CA LEU A 6 -2.22 -17.14 9.05
C LEU A 6 -3.15 -16.11 9.69
N ARG A 7 -2.76 -14.82 9.72
CA ARG A 7 -3.64 -13.79 10.28
C ARG A 7 -4.82 -13.60 9.31
N PRO A 8 -6.07 -13.59 9.82
CA PRO A 8 -7.21 -13.23 9.00
C PRO A 8 -7.00 -11.84 8.41
N GLY A 9 -7.69 -11.58 7.29
CA GLY A 9 -7.75 -10.25 6.70
C GLY A 9 -8.23 -9.20 7.71
N PRO A 10 -8.08 -7.90 7.39
CA PRO A 10 -8.49 -6.84 8.30
C PRO A 10 -9.99 -6.97 8.63
N GLU A 11 -10.37 -6.75 9.88
CA GLU A 11 -11.77 -6.77 10.31
C GLU A 11 -12.57 -5.58 9.72
N GLU A 12 -11.89 -4.47 9.47
CA GLU A 12 -12.46 -3.27 8.86
C GLU A 12 -11.86 -2.96 7.48
N PRO A 13 -12.64 -2.44 6.52
CA PRO A 13 -12.11 -2.01 5.22
C PRO A 13 -11.02 -0.93 5.37
N PRO A 14 -9.91 -1.00 4.61
CA PRO A 14 -8.81 -0.02 4.72
C PRO A 14 -9.24 1.44 4.55
N GLY A 15 -10.27 1.72 3.74
CA GLY A 15 -10.82 3.07 3.57
C GLY A 15 -11.47 3.65 4.83
N VAL A 16 -12.08 2.80 5.67
CA VAL A 16 -12.65 3.22 6.97
C VAL A 16 -11.52 3.54 7.96
N VAL A 17 -10.49 2.70 7.98
CA VAL A 17 -9.30 2.92 8.82
C VAL A 17 -8.59 4.22 8.43
N LEU A 18 -8.36 4.47 7.13
CA LEU A 18 -7.74 5.70 6.65
C LEU A 18 -8.57 6.94 7.01
N ARG A 19 -9.90 6.89 6.86
CA ARG A 19 -10.78 8.01 7.25
C ARG A 19 -10.60 8.38 8.72
N ARG A 20 -10.63 7.38 9.62
CA ARG A 20 -10.41 7.62 11.05
C ARG A 20 -9.02 8.17 11.36
N LEU A 21 -7.97 7.73 10.64
CA LEU A 21 -6.62 8.28 10.79
C LEU A 21 -6.58 9.76 10.40
N LEU A 22 -7.21 10.13 9.28
CA LEU A 22 -7.26 11.51 8.79
C LEU A 22 -8.11 12.43 9.69
N GLU A 23 -9.11 11.90 10.38
CA GLU A 23 -9.92 12.66 11.35
C GLU A 23 -9.20 12.90 12.68
N ARG A 24 -8.30 11.99 13.08
CA ARG A 24 -7.63 12.01 14.39
C ARG A 24 -6.27 12.70 14.35
N GLU A 25 -5.50 12.48 13.30
CA GLU A 25 -4.13 12.96 13.19
C GLU A 25 -4.10 14.28 12.40
N PRO A 26 -3.35 15.30 12.86
CA PRO A 26 -3.19 16.53 12.10
C PRO A 26 -2.45 16.31 10.77
N VAL A 27 -1.59 15.29 10.72
CA VAL A 27 -0.85 14.87 9.51
C VAL A 27 -0.70 13.35 9.53
N VAL A 28 -1.07 12.70 8.43
CA VAL A 28 -0.82 11.26 8.21
C VAL A 28 0.31 11.10 7.20
N VAL A 29 1.45 10.56 7.65
CA VAL A 29 2.58 10.26 6.76
C VAL A 29 2.40 8.88 6.12
N ALA A 30 2.40 8.85 4.78
CA ALA A 30 2.28 7.64 3.99
C ALA A 30 3.48 7.50 3.03
N PRO A 31 4.51 6.71 3.36
CA PRO A 31 5.65 6.50 2.48
C PRO A 31 5.24 5.81 1.17
N GLY A 32 5.89 6.22 0.08
CA GLY A 32 5.76 5.58 -1.23
C GLY A 32 6.34 4.16 -1.21
N VAL A 33 5.56 3.17 -1.68
CA VAL A 33 5.99 1.78 -1.79
C VAL A 33 5.85 1.30 -3.23
N PHE A 34 6.89 0.62 -3.73
CA PHE A 34 6.97 0.14 -5.11
C PHE A 34 7.10 -1.38 -5.23
N ASN A 35 7.13 -2.09 -4.09
CA ASN A 35 7.03 -3.55 -4.01
C ASN A 35 6.59 -4.00 -2.59
N PRO A 36 6.21 -5.27 -2.38
CA PRO A 36 5.80 -5.77 -1.06
C PRO A 36 6.89 -5.66 0.01
N LEU A 37 8.17 -5.79 -0.35
CA LEU A 37 9.27 -5.68 0.60
C LEU A 37 9.34 -4.28 1.23
N SER A 38 9.20 -3.22 0.41
CA SER A 38 9.14 -1.83 0.88
C SER A 38 7.92 -1.56 1.77
N ALA A 39 6.79 -2.22 1.51
CA ALA A 39 5.60 -2.17 2.35
C ALA A 39 5.84 -2.79 3.73
N VAL A 40 6.47 -3.97 3.78
CA VAL A 40 6.86 -4.62 5.03
C VAL A 40 7.85 -3.75 5.81
N ALA A 41 8.82 -3.14 5.13
CA ALA A 41 9.78 -2.22 5.75
C ALA A 41 9.09 -0.99 6.36
N ALA A 42 8.22 -0.32 5.61
CA ALA A 42 7.45 0.82 6.09
C ALA A 42 6.57 0.46 7.30
N ARG A 43 5.89 -0.70 7.27
CA ARG A 43 5.13 -1.19 8.41
C ARG A 43 6.00 -1.42 9.64
N ARG A 44 7.18 -2.04 9.47
CA ARG A 44 8.14 -2.27 10.57
C ARG A 44 8.71 -0.97 11.13
N ALA A 45 8.80 0.08 10.31
CA ALA A 45 9.17 1.43 10.74
C ALA A 45 8.03 2.18 11.46
N GLY A 46 6.84 1.59 11.56
CA GLY A 46 5.72 2.15 12.35
C GLY A 46 4.75 3.04 11.57
N PHE A 47 4.85 3.14 10.24
CA PHE A 47 3.91 3.91 9.44
C PHE A 47 2.52 3.26 9.42
N ALA A 48 1.48 4.05 9.65
CA ALA A 48 0.08 3.61 9.70
C ALA A 48 -0.61 3.57 8.32
N ALA A 49 -0.02 4.20 7.32
CA ALA A 49 -0.52 4.26 5.95
C ALA A 49 0.61 4.07 4.95
N LEU A 50 0.29 3.63 3.73
CA LEU A 50 1.22 3.49 2.62
C LEU A 50 0.67 4.22 1.41
N TYR A 51 1.56 4.73 0.56
CA TYR A 51 1.19 5.37 -0.70
C TYR A 51 1.69 4.53 -1.88
N VAL A 52 0.80 4.24 -2.83
CA VAL A 52 1.16 3.59 -4.10
C VAL A 52 1.18 4.67 -5.17
N SER A 53 2.38 5.00 -5.65
CA SER A 53 2.57 6.00 -6.71
C SER A 53 2.34 5.37 -8.09
N GLY A 54 1.56 6.04 -8.95
CA GLY A 54 1.39 5.67 -10.36
C GLY A 54 2.71 5.70 -11.13
N ALA A 55 3.52 6.74 -10.91
CA ALA A 55 4.86 6.86 -11.49
C ALA A 55 5.81 5.72 -11.05
N ALA A 56 5.80 5.35 -9.77
CA ALA A 56 6.63 4.25 -9.29
C ALA A 56 6.15 2.90 -9.85
N PHE A 57 4.83 2.72 -9.99
CA PHE A 57 4.26 1.52 -10.59
C PHE A 57 4.59 1.41 -12.08
N SER A 58 4.39 2.47 -12.88
CA SER A 58 4.75 2.50 -14.30
C SER A 58 6.25 2.27 -14.50
N ALA A 59 7.11 2.89 -13.68
CA ALA A 59 8.55 2.66 -13.70
C ALA A 59 8.93 1.20 -13.40
N SER A 60 8.19 0.52 -12.50
CA SER A 60 8.41 -0.91 -12.21
C SER A 60 8.11 -1.84 -13.40
N LEU A 61 7.32 -1.35 -14.37
CA LEU A 61 6.99 -2.04 -15.62
C LEU A 61 7.86 -1.56 -16.79
N ALA A 62 8.86 -0.71 -16.53
CA ALA A 62 9.65 -0.02 -17.56
C ALA A 62 8.78 0.81 -18.54
N LEU A 63 7.69 1.39 -18.03
CA LEU A 63 6.78 2.26 -18.77
C LEU A 63 6.91 3.71 -18.28
N PRO A 64 6.66 4.71 -19.15
CA PRO A 64 6.47 6.09 -18.71
C PRO A 64 5.13 6.24 -17.96
N ASP A 65 5.02 7.26 -17.11
CA ASP A 65 3.79 7.55 -16.35
C ASP A 65 2.72 8.23 -17.22
N LEU A 66 2.27 7.52 -18.25
CA LEU A 66 1.27 7.97 -19.23
C LEU A 66 -0.01 7.13 -19.18
N GLY A 67 -0.19 6.32 -18.11
CA GLY A 67 -1.36 5.46 -17.95
C GLY A 67 -1.42 4.28 -18.94
N LEU A 68 -0.26 3.76 -19.35
CA LEU A 68 -0.16 2.62 -20.28
C LEU A 68 -0.44 1.24 -19.65
N PHE A 69 -0.66 1.21 -18.34
CA PHE A 69 -1.08 0.01 -17.59
C PHE A 69 -2.60 0.02 -17.35
N THR A 70 -3.16 -1.15 -17.10
CA THR A 70 -4.57 -1.33 -16.79
C THR A 70 -4.88 -1.17 -15.31
N LEU A 71 -6.14 -0.88 -14.99
CA LEU A 71 -6.61 -0.87 -13.60
C LEU A 71 -6.42 -2.24 -12.92
N THR A 72 -6.57 -3.34 -13.66
CA THR A 72 -6.36 -4.70 -13.15
C THR A 72 -4.91 -4.91 -12.69
N GLU A 73 -3.94 -4.51 -13.52
CA GLU A 73 -2.51 -4.62 -13.17
C GLU A 73 -2.16 -3.82 -11.91
N LEU A 74 -2.70 -2.59 -11.80
CA LEU A 74 -2.53 -1.77 -10.60
C LEU A 74 -3.20 -2.39 -9.38
N ALA A 75 -4.44 -2.89 -9.51
CA ALA A 75 -5.16 -3.51 -8.40
C ALA A 75 -4.47 -4.79 -7.88
N ASP A 76 -3.89 -5.59 -8.78
CA ASP A 76 -3.12 -6.78 -8.44
C ASP A 76 -1.79 -6.43 -7.78
N PHE A 77 -1.15 -5.34 -8.21
CA PHE A 77 -0.01 -4.78 -7.50
C PHE A 77 -0.37 -4.34 -6.07
N VAL A 78 -1.45 -3.57 -5.91
CA VAL A 78 -1.93 -3.13 -4.58
C VAL A 78 -2.27 -4.33 -3.69
N ARG A 79 -2.90 -5.39 -4.22
CA ARG A 79 -3.15 -6.63 -3.46
C ARG A 79 -1.86 -7.29 -2.94
N ARG A 80 -0.79 -7.29 -3.73
CA ARG A 80 0.52 -7.83 -3.32
C ARG A 80 1.21 -6.97 -2.27
N VAL A 81 1.08 -5.65 -2.37
CA VAL A 81 1.59 -4.69 -1.38
C VAL A 81 0.83 -4.77 -0.06
N TYR A 82 -0.48 -5.00 -0.14
CA TYR A 82 -1.38 -5.02 1.01
C TYR A 82 -1.25 -6.28 1.89
N ARG A 83 -1.01 -7.44 1.26
CA ARG A 83 -0.92 -8.74 1.92
C ARG A 83 0.34 -8.91 2.73
#